data_AF-E1ZHM6-F1
#
_entry.id   AF-E1ZHM6-F1
#
_cell.length_a   1.000
_cell.length_b   1.000
_cell.length_c   1.000
_cell.angle_alpha   90.00
_cell.angle_beta   90.00
_cell.angle_gamma   90.00
#
_symmetry.space_group_name_H-M   'P 1'
#
loop_
_entity.id
_entity.type
_entity.pdbx_description
1 polymer ?
#
loop_
_entity_poly.entity_id
_entity_poly.type
_entity_poly.pdbx_seq_one_letter_code
_entity_poly.pdbx_strand_id
1 'polypeptide(L)' 'RAEEVRGKFERYGPIRDVYLPKDYYSGRPKGFGFIEFLDIRDAEEAIYNLDRTMFGGREIQVR' A
#
# COMPACT_ATOMS: atom_id res chain seq x y z
N ARG A 1 2.75 -7.43 5.72
CA ARG A 1 1.72 -8.35 5.13
C ARG A 1 0.60 -7.51 4.52
N ALA A 2 -0.28 -8.09 3.69
CA ALA A 2 -1.36 -7.35 3.02
C ALA A 2 -2.27 -6.61 4.01
N GLU A 3 -2.54 -7.22 5.16
CA GLU A 3 -3.33 -6.62 6.23
C GLU A 3 -2.64 -5.40 6.87
N GLU A 4 -1.32 -5.42 7.05
CA GLU A 4 -0.57 -4.27 7.59
C GLU A 4 -0.54 -3.09 6.62
N VAL A 5 -0.45 -3.39 5.32
CA VAL A 5 -0.54 -2.39 4.26
C VAL A 5 -1.96 -1.83 4.24
N ARG A 6 -3.00 -2.66 4.22
CA ARG A 6 -4.39 -2.23 4.28
C ARG A 6 -4.65 -1.33 5.50
N GLY A 7 -4.23 -1.75 6.68
CA GLY A 7 -4.34 -0.98 7.94
C GLY A 7 -3.70 0.40 7.90
N LYS A 8 -2.58 0.54 7.18
CA LYS A 8 -1.91 1.84 7.05
C LYS A 8 -2.59 2.77 6.04
N PHE A 9 -3.26 2.23 5.04
CA PHE A 9 -3.90 3.00 3.98
C PHE A 9 -5.39 3.27 4.26
N GLU A 10 -6.07 2.42 5.04
CA GLU A 10 -7.51 2.57 5.34
C GLU A 10 -7.84 3.80 6.21
N ARG A 11 -6.82 4.37 6.88
CA ARG A 11 -6.96 5.64 7.63
C ARG A 11 -7.23 6.86 6.75
N TYR A 12 -6.91 6.78 5.46
CA TYR A 12 -7.10 7.87 4.50
C TYR A 12 -8.45 7.76 3.80
N GLY A 13 -8.96 6.55 3.64
CA GLY A 13 -10.27 6.32 3.05
C GLY A 13 -10.56 4.83 2.82
N PRO A 14 -11.80 4.50 2.42
CA PRO A 14 -12.21 3.13 2.22
C PRO A 14 -11.52 2.53 0.97
N ILE A 15 -10.81 1.42 1.22
CA ILE A 15 -10.05 0.69 0.19
C ILE A 15 -10.98 -0.25 -0.58
N ARG A 16 -10.93 -0.15 -1.91
CA ARG A 16 -11.61 -1.04 -2.85
C ARG A 16 -10.91 -2.39 -2.95
N ASP A 17 -9.59 -2.39 -3.18
CA ASP A 17 -8.80 -3.61 -3.30
C ASP A 17 -7.34 -3.43 -2.89
N VAL A 18 -6.69 -4.53 -2.45
CA VAL A 18 -5.26 -4.56 -2.13
C VAL A 18 -4.61 -5.77 -2.79
N TYR A 19 -3.75 -5.52 -3.77
CA TYR A 19 -3.01 -6.54 -4.48
C TYR A 19 -1.52 -6.49 -4.14
N LEU A 20 -1.04 -7.48 -3.37
CA LEU A 20 0.38 -7.66 -3.08
C LEU A 20 0.93 -8.88 -3.84
N PRO A 21 1.50 -8.70 -5.04
CA PRO A 21 2.08 -9.79 -5.79
C PRO A 21 3.23 -10.43 -5.00
N LYS A 22 3.14 -11.74 -4.85
CA LYS A 22 4.20 -12.57 -4.29
C LYS A 22 4.83 -13.36 -5.43
N ASP A 23 6.12 -13.60 -5.30
CA ASP A 23 6.83 -14.50 -6.19
C ASP A 23 6.30 -15.92 -6.02
N TYR A 24 5.89 -16.55 -7.12
CA TYR A 24 5.22 -17.86 -7.10
C TYR A 24 6.16 -18.99 -6.65
N TYR A 25 7.45 -18.88 -6.98
CA TYR A 25 8.44 -19.92 -6.69
C TYR A 25 9.03 -19.80 -5.28
N SER A 26 9.29 -18.59 -4.80
CA SER A 26 9.90 -18.33 -3.49
C SER A 26 8.90 -17.96 -2.39
N GLY A 27 7.65 -17.65 -2.74
CA GLY A 27 6.61 -17.17 -1.81
C GLY A 27 6.90 -15.78 -1.22
N ARG A 28 8.00 -15.13 -1.64
CA ARG A 28 8.44 -13.84 -1.10
C ARG A 28 7.67 -12.70 -1.77
N PRO A 29 7.30 -11.64 -1.03
CA PRO A 29 6.69 -10.47 -1.62
C PRO A 29 7.66 -9.83 -2.63
N LYS A 30 7.15 -9.40 -3.79
CA LYS A 30 7.98 -8.77 -4.84
C LYS A 30 8.51 -7.38 -4.47
N GLY A 31 8.14 -6.85 -3.30
CA GLY A 31 8.57 -5.53 -2.83
C GLY A 31 7.72 -4.38 -3.36
N PHE A 32 6.65 -4.66 -4.07
CA PHE A 32 5.65 -3.67 -4.51
C PHE A 32 4.24 -4.24 -4.33
N GLY A 33 3.27 -3.35 -4.37
CA GLY A 33 1.86 -3.66 -4.25
C GLY A 33 1.02 -2.55 -4.85
N PHE A 34 -0.24 -2.87 -5.14
CA PHE A 34 -1.22 -1.94 -5.64
C PHE A 34 -2.35 -1.84 -4.63
N ILE A 35 -2.78 -0.62 -4.37
CA ILE A 35 -3.88 -0.32 -3.46
C ILE A 35 -4.83 0.56 -4.24
N GLU A 36 -6.09 0.17 -4.22
CA GLU A 36 -7.12 0.86 -4.96
C GLU A 36 -8.12 1.44 -3.98
N PHE A 37 -8.28 2.75 -4.00
CA PHE A 37 -9.27 3.45 -3.18
C PHE A 37 -10.60 3.56 -3.92
N LEU A 38 -11.67 3.77 -3.16
CA LEU A 38 -12.98 4.07 -3.73
C LEU A 38 -13.06 5.51 -4.26
N ASP A 39 -12.42 6.46 -3.58
CA ASP A 39 -12.33 7.87 -3.99
C ASP A 39 -10.89 8.22 -4.39
N ILE A 40 -10.74 9.02 -5.44
CA ILE A 40 -9.44 9.50 -5.90
C ILE A 40 -8.81 10.47 -4.90
N ARG A 41 -9.62 11.24 -4.17
CA ARG A 41 -9.13 12.20 -3.17
C ARG A 41 -8.44 11.48 -2.01
N ASP A 42 -9.00 10.36 -1.57
CA ASP A 42 -8.41 9.51 -0.52
C ASP A 42 -7.08 8.93 -0.98
N ALA A 43 -6.97 8.55 -2.26
CA ALA A 43 -5.73 8.08 -2.85
C ALA A 43 -4.67 9.20 -2.91
N GLU A 44 -5.05 10.41 -3.30
CA GLU A 44 -4.16 11.57 -3.32
C GLU A 44 -3.66 11.93 -1.93
N GLU A 45 -4.53 11.92 -0.91
CA GLU A 45 -4.14 12.13 0.48
C GLU A 45 -3.20 11.03 0.98
N ALA A 46 -3.47 9.77 0.64
CA ALA A 46 -2.61 8.65 0.99
C ALA A 46 -1.23 8.81 0.34
N ILE A 47 -1.16 9.16 -0.95
CA ILE A 47 0.12 9.43 -1.65
C ILE A 47 0.86 10.57 -0.96
N TYR A 48 0.20 11.71 -0.73
CA TYR A 48 0.83 12.88 -0.13
C TYR A 48 1.41 12.61 1.26
N ASN A 49 0.71 11.82 2.07
CA ASN A 49 1.12 11.54 3.45
C ASN A 49 2.02 10.32 3.62
N LEU A 50 1.97 9.34 2.71
CA LEU A 50 2.71 8.07 2.82
C LEU A 50 3.91 7.99 1.88
N ASP A 51 3.99 8.83 0.84
CA ASP A 51 5.18 8.87 -0.01
C ASP A 51 6.43 9.19 0.81
N ARG A 52 7.49 8.40 0.60
CA ARG A 52 8.78 8.47 1.32
C ARG A 52 8.67 8.28 2.83
N THR A 53 7.62 7.62 3.32
CA THR A 53 7.53 7.27 4.74
C THR A 53 8.23 5.95 5.04
N MET A 54 8.60 5.77 6.31
CA MET A 54 9.16 4.51 6.80
C MET A 54 8.06 3.49 7.08
N PHE A 55 8.17 2.31 6.48
CA PHE A 55 7.30 1.15 6.70
C PHE A 55 8.14 -0.11 6.89
N GLY A 56 8.01 -0.75 8.06
CA GLY A 56 8.76 -1.97 8.37
C GLY A 56 10.29 -1.81 8.29
N GLY A 57 10.80 -0.62 8.60
CA GLY A 57 12.24 -0.30 8.52
C GLY A 57 12.77 0.00 7.12
N ARG A 58 11.88 0.17 6.12
CA ARG A 58 12.23 0.55 4.75
C ARG A 58 11.44 1.79 4.34
N GLU A 59 12.05 2.65 3.55
CA GLU A 59 11.33 3.74 2.89
C GLU A 59 10.41 3.14 1.81
N ILE A 60 9.16 3.58 1.77
CA ILE A 60 8.21 3.21 0.73
C ILE A 60 7.95 4.40 -0.20
N GLN A 61 7.78 4.09 -1.48
CA GLN A 61 7.34 5.05 -2.48
C GLN A 61 5.88 4.75 -2.82
N VAL A 62 5.03 5.78 -2.74
CA VAL A 62 3.61 5.69 -3.06
C VAL A 62 3.34 6.65 -4.22
N ARG A 63 2.74 6.14 -5.29
CA ARG A 63 2.55 6.85 -6.55
C ARG A 63 1.33 6.31 -7.29
#